data_AF-A0A7J6DB54-F1
#
_entry.id   AF-A0A7J6DB54-F1
#
_cell.length_a   1.000
_cell.length_b   1.000
_cell.length_c   1.000
_cell.angle_alpha   90.00
_cell.angle_beta   90.00
_cell.angle_gamma   90.00
#
_symmetry.space_group_name_H-M   'P 1'
#
loop_
_entity.id
_entity.type
_entity.pdbx_description
1 polymer ?
#
loop_
_entity_poly.entity_id
_entity_poly.type
_entity_poly.pdbx_seq_one_letter_code
_entity_poly.pdbx_strand_id
1 'polypeptide(L)'
;MFTIRGTERGSFMSGKSIHNQRIERLWRDIWTSVTNVYYDVLHSLEEDGHLDISDLTHLFCCHYVFLPRLQDDLSLFQNTWDNHRIRTEGYMTPNQLWVMGSIRSPVLEPDIEGLSIPHIDWESSGLSVDAHSSIVVPPTECPLTDEQLEVLRETVDPKGPSQTFGWDIHLAALQFCQSVLME
;
A
#
# COMPACT_ATOMS: atom_id res chain seq x y z
N MET A 1 33.57 11.71 -7.37
CA MET A 1 32.63 12.85 -7.20
C MET A 1 33.27 13.99 -6.38
N PHE A 2 33.89 13.73 -5.22
CA PHE A 2 34.67 14.74 -4.46
C PHE A 2 35.80 15.40 -5.26
N THR A 3 36.47 14.63 -6.11
CA THR A 3 37.61 15.09 -6.93
C THR A 3 37.22 16.08 -8.02
N ILE A 4 35.92 16.21 -8.36
CA ILE A 4 35.44 17.03 -9.48
C ILE A 4 34.80 18.34 -9.00
N ARG A 5 34.18 18.37 -7.82
CA ARG A 5 33.37 19.51 -7.35
C ARG A 5 33.84 20.19 -6.06
N GLY A 6 34.91 19.71 -5.44
CA GLY A 6 35.46 20.25 -4.19
C GLY A 6 34.68 19.80 -2.94
N THR A 7 35.33 19.84 -1.79
CA THR A 7 34.73 19.61 -0.46
C THR A 7 34.08 20.89 0.07
N GLU A 8 33.10 20.76 0.98
CA GLU A 8 32.36 21.85 1.67
C GLU A 8 31.12 22.47 0.99
N ARG A 9 30.59 21.89 -0.09
CA ARG A 9 29.32 22.38 -0.66
C ARG A 9 28.04 21.86 0.03
N GLY A 10 28.16 20.99 1.04
CA GLY A 10 27.00 20.39 1.73
C GLY A 10 26.05 19.59 0.83
N SER A 11 26.36 19.44 -0.45
CA SER A 11 25.50 18.86 -1.50
C SER A 11 25.53 17.34 -1.55
N PHE A 12 26.24 16.70 -0.61
CA PHE A 12 26.32 15.26 -0.48
C PHE A 12 26.47 14.91 1.00
N MET A 13 25.43 14.34 1.59
CA MET A 13 25.50 13.72 2.90
C MET A 13 25.96 12.28 2.73
N SER A 14 27.20 11.99 3.11
CA SER A 14 27.75 10.63 3.11
C SER A 14 27.73 10.07 4.53
N GLY A 15 27.14 8.89 4.70
CA GLY A 15 27.06 8.20 5.99
C GLY A 15 26.03 7.08 5.96
N LYS A 16 26.04 6.21 6.98
CA LYS A 16 24.99 5.20 7.15
C LYS A 16 23.65 5.90 7.39
N SER A 17 22.61 5.53 6.65
CA SER A 17 21.24 6.02 6.87
C SER A 17 20.64 5.41 8.14
N ILE A 18 21.15 5.84 9.31
CA ILE A 18 20.74 5.35 10.62
C ILE A 18 19.44 6.00 11.12
N HIS A 19 19.02 7.09 10.49
CA HIS A 19 17.83 7.84 10.87
C HIS A 19 16.53 7.23 10.30
N ASN A 20 16.63 6.48 9.19
CA ASN A 20 15.50 5.87 8.51
C ASN A 20 15.17 4.44 9.01
N GLN A 21 15.89 3.95 10.02
CA GLN A 21 15.80 2.55 10.45
C GLN A 21 14.42 2.15 10.98
N ARG A 22 13.68 3.09 11.60
CA ARG A 22 12.35 2.81 12.16
C ARG A 22 11.32 2.55 11.06
N ILE A 23 11.30 3.39 10.02
CA ILE A 23 10.37 3.21 8.90
C ILE A 23 10.79 1.99 8.05
N GLU A 24 12.09 1.74 7.87
CA GLU A 24 12.58 0.53 7.22
C GLU A 24 12.17 -0.74 7.97
N ARG A 25 12.16 -0.72 9.31
CA ARG A 25 11.66 -1.84 10.11
C ARG A 25 10.15 -2.02 9.92
N LEU A 26 9.37 -0.92 9.97
CA LEU A 26 7.93 -0.96 9.75
C LEU A 26 7.59 -1.58 8.39
N TRP A 27 8.27 -1.17 7.32
CA TRP A 27 8.06 -1.75 5.98
C TRP A 27 8.32 -3.26 5.93
N ARG A 28 9.33 -3.76 6.65
CA ARG A 28 9.55 -5.22 6.76
C ARG A 28 8.43 -5.91 7.52
N ASP A 29 7.91 -5.29 8.57
CA ASP A 29 6.83 -5.86 9.37
C ASP A 29 5.51 -5.87 8.57
N ILE A 30 5.22 -4.82 7.76
CA ILE A 30 4.11 -4.80 6.80
C ILE A 30 4.27 -5.89 5.75
N TRP A 31 5.46 -6.02 5.17
CA TRP A 31 5.74 -7.07 4.19
C TRP A 31 5.49 -8.46 4.76
N THR A 32 6.06 -8.74 5.93
CA THR A 32 6.00 -10.08 6.55
C THR A 32 4.60 -10.43 7.04
N SER A 33 3.79 -9.43 7.42
CA SER A 33 2.49 -9.66 8.06
C SER A 33 1.31 -9.54 7.10
N VAL A 34 1.44 -8.76 6.03
CA VAL A 34 0.33 -8.41 5.14
C VAL A 34 0.69 -8.61 3.67
N THR A 35 1.64 -7.84 3.13
CA THR A 35 1.73 -7.67 1.67
C THR A 35 2.39 -8.84 0.95
N ASN A 36 3.15 -9.71 1.62
CA ASN A 36 3.72 -10.90 1.00
C ASN A 36 2.65 -11.88 0.49
N VAL A 37 1.55 -12.04 1.21
CA VAL A 37 0.46 -12.95 0.81
C VAL A 37 -0.16 -12.49 -0.52
N TYR A 38 -0.44 -11.19 -0.64
CA TYR A 38 -0.98 -10.61 -1.87
C TYR A 38 0.03 -10.66 -3.01
N TYR A 39 1.31 -10.43 -2.71
CA TYR A 39 2.38 -10.59 -3.70
C TYR A 39 2.37 -12.00 -4.28
N ASP A 40 2.40 -13.03 -3.43
CA ASP A 40 2.46 -14.43 -3.85
C ASP A 40 1.21 -14.85 -4.65
N VAL A 41 0.02 -14.47 -4.18
CA VAL A 41 -1.27 -14.82 -4.81
C VAL A 41 -1.42 -14.16 -6.16
N LEU A 42 -1.10 -12.87 -6.28
CA LEU A 42 -1.24 -12.13 -7.54
C LEU A 42 -0.24 -12.62 -8.60
N HIS A 43 1.01 -12.89 -8.20
CA HIS A 43 1.99 -13.48 -9.13
C HIS A 43 1.56 -14.87 -9.58
N SER A 44 1.07 -15.69 -8.64
CA SER A 44 0.58 -17.04 -8.99
C SER A 44 -0.63 -16.98 -9.93
N LEU A 45 -1.55 -16.01 -9.74
CA LEU A 45 -2.68 -15.80 -10.65
C LEU A 45 -2.23 -15.39 -12.06
N GLU A 46 -1.20 -14.55 -12.16
CA GLU A 46 -0.61 -14.14 -13.44
C GLU A 46 0.10 -15.31 -14.13
N GLU A 47 0.94 -16.06 -13.39
CA GLU A 47 1.67 -17.23 -13.90
C GLU A 47 0.74 -18.34 -14.41
N ASP A 48 -0.39 -18.57 -13.73
CA ASP A 48 -1.40 -19.57 -14.12
C ASP A 48 -2.38 -19.05 -15.19
N GLY A 49 -2.25 -17.79 -15.63
CA GLY A 49 -3.09 -17.20 -16.69
C GLY A 49 -4.50 -16.81 -16.23
N HIS A 50 -4.73 -16.69 -14.93
CA HIS A 50 -5.99 -16.25 -14.33
C HIS A 50 -6.05 -14.73 -14.06
N LEU A 51 -4.94 -14.03 -14.30
CA LEU A 51 -4.85 -12.57 -14.27
C LEU A 51 -4.02 -12.12 -15.49
N ASP A 52 -4.67 -11.43 -16.44
CA ASP A 52 -3.99 -10.78 -17.56
C ASP A 52 -4.01 -9.27 -17.30
N ILE A 53 -2.82 -8.69 -17.09
CA ILE A 53 -2.64 -7.26 -16.85
C ILE A 53 -2.99 -6.38 -18.06
N SER A 54 -3.15 -6.98 -19.23
CA SER A 54 -3.58 -6.30 -20.46
C SER A 54 -5.11 -6.27 -20.61
N ASP A 55 -5.83 -7.08 -19.83
CA ASP A 55 -7.30 -7.17 -19.88
C ASP A 55 -7.93 -6.34 -18.74
N LEU A 56 -8.72 -5.33 -19.12
CA LEU A 56 -9.39 -4.44 -18.18
C LEU A 56 -10.40 -5.17 -17.28
N THR A 57 -11.03 -6.24 -17.77
CA THR A 57 -11.94 -7.08 -16.98
C THR A 57 -11.17 -7.83 -15.89
N HIS A 58 -10.01 -8.40 -16.23
CA HIS A 58 -9.16 -9.09 -15.26
C HIS A 58 -8.65 -8.11 -14.18
N LEU A 59 -8.21 -6.91 -14.59
CA LEU A 59 -7.80 -5.85 -13.65
C LEU A 59 -8.97 -5.38 -12.76
N PHE A 60 -10.17 -5.22 -13.33
CA PHE A 60 -11.36 -4.87 -12.57
C PHE A 60 -11.68 -5.93 -11.51
N CYS A 61 -11.73 -7.22 -11.87
CA CYS A 61 -11.99 -8.30 -10.93
C CYS A 61 -10.91 -8.38 -9.83
N CYS A 62 -9.64 -8.18 -10.22
CA CYS A 62 -8.54 -8.13 -9.28
C CYS A 62 -8.72 -7.00 -8.26
N HIS A 63 -9.01 -5.78 -8.71
CA HIS A 63 -9.27 -4.63 -7.83
C HIS A 63 -10.51 -4.84 -6.96
N TYR A 64 -11.58 -5.38 -7.53
CA TYR A 64 -12.84 -5.65 -6.82
C TYR A 64 -12.63 -6.58 -5.62
N VAL A 65 -11.80 -7.62 -5.77
CA VAL A 65 -11.55 -8.61 -4.71
C VAL A 65 -10.42 -8.20 -3.78
N PHE A 66 -9.25 -7.83 -4.31
CA PHE A 66 -8.04 -7.71 -3.51
C PHE A 66 -7.89 -6.36 -2.81
N LEU A 67 -8.40 -5.24 -3.36
CA LEU A 67 -8.33 -3.95 -2.68
C LEU A 67 -9.08 -3.94 -1.33
N PRO A 68 -10.35 -4.37 -1.23
CA PRO A 68 -11.04 -4.37 0.05
C PRO A 68 -10.42 -5.32 1.08
N ARG A 69 -9.86 -6.46 0.64
CA ARG A 69 -9.14 -7.39 1.51
C ARG A 69 -7.84 -6.79 2.04
N LEU A 70 -7.03 -6.24 1.14
CA LEU A 70 -5.76 -5.60 1.50
C LEU A 70 -5.99 -4.45 2.48
N GLN A 71 -7.03 -3.64 2.24
CA GLN A 71 -7.40 -2.55 3.15
C GLN A 71 -7.78 -3.07 4.54
N ASP A 72 -8.55 -4.15 4.65
CA ASP A 72 -8.93 -4.73 5.94
C ASP A 72 -7.71 -5.27 6.69
N ASP A 73 -6.81 -5.99 6.00
CA ASP A 73 -5.59 -6.53 6.59
C ASP A 73 -4.63 -5.42 7.04
N LEU A 74 -4.49 -4.35 6.24
CA LEU A 74 -3.69 -3.17 6.62
C LEU A 74 -4.31 -2.44 7.81
N SER A 75 -5.64 -2.37 7.89
CA SER A 75 -6.33 -1.75 9.03
C SER A 75 -6.15 -2.58 10.31
N LEU A 76 -6.20 -3.90 10.19
CA LEU A 76 -5.91 -4.82 11.29
C LEU A 76 -4.45 -4.73 11.73
N PHE A 77 -3.51 -4.69 10.77
CA PHE A 77 -2.10 -4.49 11.05
C PHE A 77 -1.87 -3.16 11.78
N GLN A 78 -2.45 -2.06 11.31
CA GLN A 78 -2.36 -0.76 11.97
C GLN A 78 -2.85 -0.85 13.41
N ASN A 79 -4.04 -1.41 13.64
CA ASN A 79 -4.61 -1.52 14.98
C ASN A 79 -3.73 -2.35 15.94
N THR A 80 -3.22 -3.49 15.45
CA THR A 80 -2.36 -4.37 16.25
C THR A 80 -0.99 -3.76 16.50
N TRP A 81 -0.39 -3.16 15.47
CA TRP A 81 0.90 -2.50 15.54
C TRP A 81 0.84 -1.28 16.46
N ASP A 82 -0.14 -0.39 16.34
CA ASP A 82 -0.18 0.82 17.16
C ASP A 82 -0.41 0.55 18.66
N ASN A 83 -0.90 -0.65 18.97
CA ASN A 83 -1.21 -1.10 20.33
C ASN A 83 -0.29 -2.24 20.84
N HIS A 84 0.75 -2.64 20.10
CA HIS A 84 1.69 -3.65 20.58
C HIS A 84 2.63 -3.08 21.64
N ARG A 85 3.03 -3.89 22.62
CA ARG A 85 3.94 -3.44 23.70
C ARG A 85 5.38 -3.49 23.23
N ILE A 86 6.09 -2.36 23.31
CA ILE A 86 7.51 -2.29 22.97
C ILE A 86 8.35 -2.57 24.23
N ARG A 87 9.10 -3.68 24.21
CA ARG A 87 9.90 -4.14 25.37
C ARG A 87 10.92 -3.09 25.83
N THR A 88 11.57 -2.39 24.90
CA THR A 88 12.60 -1.39 25.18
C THR A 88 12.05 -0.08 25.70
N GLU A 89 10.74 0.16 25.54
CA GLU A 89 10.06 1.40 25.93
C GLU A 89 9.16 1.16 27.15
N GLY A 90 9.61 0.33 28.10
CA GLY A 90 8.87 0.04 29.32
C GLY A 90 7.52 -0.66 29.10
N TYR A 91 7.38 -1.42 28.00
CA TYR A 91 6.13 -2.06 27.58
C TYR A 91 4.99 -1.10 27.21
N MET A 92 5.31 0.15 26.91
CA MET A 92 4.36 1.09 26.35
C MET A 92 4.09 0.76 24.87
N THR A 93 2.88 1.10 24.40
CA THR A 93 2.50 0.97 22.98
C THR A 93 2.91 2.20 22.18
N PRO A 94 3.05 2.12 20.85
CA PRO A 94 3.25 3.29 20.00
C PRO A 94 2.27 4.43 20.29
N ASN A 95 0.97 4.12 20.44
CA ASN A 95 -0.05 5.12 20.81
C ASN A 95 0.20 5.76 22.18
N GLN A 96 0.60 4.97 23.19
CA GLN A 96 0.92 5.51 24.52
C GLN A 96 2.16 6.41 24.47
N LEU A 97 3.18 6.01 23.72
CA LEU A 97 4.39 6.80 23.52
C LEU A 97 4.08 8.11 22.80
N TRP A 98 3.20 8.08 21.79
CA TRP A 98 2.72 9.27 21.09
C TRP A 98 2.04 10.23 22.06
N VAL A 99 1.03 9.78 22.81
CA VAL A 99 0.30 10.61 23.79
C VAL A 99 1.25 11.19 24.85
N MET A 100 2.15 10.37 25.39
CA MET A 100 3.14 10.82 26.38
C MET A 100 4.11 11.84 25.80
N GLY A 101 4.53 11.66 24.54
CA GLY A 101 5.35 12.60 23.80
C GLY A 101 4.65 13.95 23.63
N SER A 102 3.40 13.94 23.16
CA SER A 102 2.58 15.14 22.96
C SER A 102 2.35 15.92 24.26
N ILE A 103 2.22 15.24 25.41
CA ILE A 103 2.08 15.91 26.72
C ILE A 103 3.41 16.53 27.18
N ARG A 104 4.52 15.80 27.04
CA ARG A 104 5.84 16.24 27.53
C ARG A 104 6.49 17.31 26.66
N SER A 105 6.19 17.29 25.38
CA SER A 105 6.71 18.21 24.39
C SER A 105 5.57 18.52 23.42
N PRO A 106 4.63 19.39 23.83
CA PRO A 106 3.54 19.78 22.97
C PRO A 106 4.13 20.43 21.73
N VAL A 107 4.09 19.68 20.63
CA VAL A 107 4.27 20.23 19.31
C VAL A 107 2.93 20.87 19.00
N LEU A 108 2.92 22.18 18.68
CA LEU A 108 1.74 22.80 18.08
C LEU A 108 1.30 21.88 16.94
N GLU A 109 0.04 21.42 16.96
CA GLU A 109 -0.50 20.73 15.78
C GLU A 109 -0.18 21.62 14.60
N PRO A 110 0.59 21.11 13.62
CA PRO A 110 0.93 21.95 12.51
C PRO A 110 -0.40 22.27 11.84
N ASP A 111 -0.70 23.56 11.71
CA ASP A 111 -1.91 24.04 11.07
C ASP A 111 -2.03 23.36 9.70
N ILE A 112 -2.85 22.32 9.57
CA ILE A 112 -2.91 21.50 8.36
C ILE A 112 -3.51 22.33 7.20
N GLU A 113 -4.31 23.36 7.52
CA GLU A 113 -4.82 24.32 6.53
C GLU A 113 -3.72 25.29 6.04
N GLY A 114 -2.66 25.50 6.83
CA GLY A 114 -1.49 26.33 6.51
C GLY A 114 -0.23 25.55 6.13
N LEU A 115 -0.19 24.23 6.36
CA LEU A 115 0.78 23.31 5.81
C LEU A 115 0.49 23.19 4.32
N SER A 116 1.03 24.12 3.54
CA SER A 116 1.73 23.66 2.36
C SER A 116 2.78 22.68 2.87
N ILE A 117 2.43 21.39 2.97
CA ILE A 117 3.40 20.33 2.75
C ILE A 117 4.03 20.80 1.46
N PRO A 118 5.28 21.33 1.48
CA PRO A 118 5.92 21.70 0.24
C PRO A 118 5.75 20.43 -0.58
N HIS A 119 5.20 20.52 -1.80
CA HIS A 119 5.40 19.43 -2.74
C HIS A 119 6.87 19.09 -2.57
N ILE A 120 7.15 17.93 -1.98
CA ILE A 120 8.53 17.50 -1.82
C ILE A 120 8.91 17.36 -3.25
N ASP A 121 9.61 18.38 -3.74
CA ASP A 121 10.11 18.44 -5.08
C ASP A 121 11.21 17.41 -5.09
N TRP A 122 10.78 16.16 -5.26
CA TRP A 122 11.65 15.02 -5.39
C TRP A 122 12.58 15.25 -6.59
N GLU A 123 12.18 16.11 -7.54
CA GLU A 123 12.99 16.59 -8.65
C GLU A 123 14.14 17.51 -8.22
N SER A 124 13.98 18.28 -7.13
CA SER A 124 15.04 19.13 -6.53
C SER A 124 15.91 18.40 -5.50
N SER A 125 15.50 17.21 -5.04
CA SER A 125 16.27 16.39 -4.10
C SER A 125 17.61 15.87 -4.68
N GLY A 126 17.86 16.08 -5.97
CA GLY A 126 19.07 15.67 -6.67
C GLY A 126 19.20 14.15 -6.84
N LEU A 127 18.22 13.39 -6.36
CA LEU A 127 17.94 12.05 -6.83
C LEU A 127 17.36 12.21 -8.23
N SER A 128 17.96 11.56 -9.22
CA SER A 128 17.32 11.50 -10.54
C SER A 128 15.92 10.93 -10.32
N VAL A 129 14.90 11.72 -10.59
CA VAL A 129 13.58 11.20 -10.92
C VAL A 129 13.84 10.38 -12.16
N ASP A 130 14.09 9.10 -11.96
CA ASP A 130 13.97 8.18 -13.05
C ASP A 130 12.55 8.43 -13.56
N ALA A 131 12.37 8.67 -14.87
CA ALA A 131 11.05 8.98 -15.44
C ALA A 131 10.03 7.83 -15.21
N HIS A 132 10.48 6.76 -14.56
CA HIS A 132 9.77 5.57 -14.13
C HIS A 132 9.37 5.56 -12.63
N SER A 133 9.71 6.57 -11.81
CA SER A 133 9.50 6.50 -10.34
C SER A 133 8.13 6.96 -9.85
N SER A 134 7.30 7.56 -10.71
CA SER A 134 5.90 7.86 -10.41
C SER A 134 5.03 6.83 -11.11
N ILE A 135 4.58 5.82 -10.36
CA ILE A 135 3.63 4.82 -10.86
C ILE A 135 2.28 5.52 -11.01
N VAL A 136 1.99 6.01 -12.21
CA VAL A 136 0.65 6.47 -12.57
C VAL A 136 -0.18 5.24 -12.86
N VAL A 137 -1.02 4.84 -11.91
CA VAL A 137 -2.00 3.76 -12.11
C VAL A 137 -3.14 4.33 -12.94
N PRO A 138 -3.37 3.85 -14.18
CA PRO A 138 -4.51 4.28 -14.98
C PRO A 138 -5.81 3.95 -14.24
N PRO A 139 -6.86 4.78 -14.34
CA PRO A 139 -8.16 4.41 -13.80
C PRO A 139 -8.65 3.15 -14.54
N THR A 140 -8.93 2.09 -13.80
CA THR A 140 -9.58 0.90 -14.34
C THR A 140 -11.06 1.19 -14.48
N GLU A 141 -11.55 1.27 -15.72
CA GLU A 141 -12.98 1.43 -15.98
C GLU A 141 -13.74 0.16 -15.57
N CYS A 142 -14.91 0.34 -14.97
CA CYS A 142 -15.80 -0.78 -14.65
C CYS A 142 -16.40 -1.31 -15.96
N PRO A 143 -16.19 -2.59 -16.32
CA PRO A 143 -16.73 -3.15 -17.56
C PRO A 143 -18.24 -3.43 -17.47
N LEU A 144 -18.81 -3.40 -16.26
CA LEU A 144 -20.21 -3.73 -15.99
C LEU A 144 -21.09 -2.47 -15.92
N THR A 145 -22.36 -2.61 -16.29
CA THR A 145 -23.40 -1.61 -15.99
C THR A 145 -23.72 -1.59 -14.49
N ASP A 146 -24.38 -0.54 -14.01
CA ASP A 146 -24.76 -0.42 -12.60
C ASP A 146 -25.61 -1.61 -12.11
N GLU A 147 -26.54 -2.09 -12.96
CA GLU A 147 -27.39 -3.26 -12.66
C GLU A 147 -26.56 -4.55 -12.55
N GLN A 148 -25.63 -4.77 -13.49
CA GLN A 148 -24.75 -5.94 -13.48
C GLN A 148 -23.79 -5.91 -12.28
N LEU A 149 -23.33 -4.72 -11.90
CA LEU A 149 -22.47 -4.51 -10.73
C LEU A 149 -23.20 -4.79 -9.42
N GLU A 150 -24.48 -4.45 -9.30
CA GLU A 150 -25.29 -4.84 -8.14
C GLU A 150 -25.41 -6.36 -8.05
N VAL A 151 -25.70 -7.04 -9.15
CA VAL A 151 -25.76 -8.51 -9.18
C VAL A 151 -24.41 -9.13 -8.81
N LEU A 152 -23.29 -8.58 -9.30
CA LEU A 152 -21.95 -9.04 -8.88
C LEU A 152 -21.78 -8.92 -7.36
N ARG A 153 -22.19 -7.79 -6.77
CA ARG A 153 -22.07 -7.56 -5.31
C ARG A 153 -22.97 -8.47 -4.47
N GLU A 154 -24.11 -8.88 -4.99
CA GLU A 154 -24.99 -9.83 -4.32
C GLU A 154 -24.47 -11.27 -4.40
N THR A 155 -23.75 -11.60 -5.48
CA THR A 155 -23.30 -12.96 -5.77
C THR A 155 -21.89 -13.26 -5.25
N VAL A 156 -20.98 -12.29 -5.33
CA VAL A 156 -19.57 -12.44 -4.98
C VAL A 156 -19.22 -11.44 -3.90
N ASP A 157 -19.17 -11.87 -2.64
CA ASP A 157 -18.65 -11.03 -1.56
C ASP A 157 -17.11 -10.98 -1.63
N PRO A 158 -16.50 -9.82 -1.96
CA PRO A 158 -15.06 -9.71 -2.06
C PRO A 158 -14.37 -9.96 -0.71
N LYS A 159 -15.06 -9.80 0.42
CA LYS A 159 -14.56 -10.03 1.78
C LYS A 159 -14.97 -11.38 2.38
N GLY A 160 -15.57 -12.25 1.57
CA GLY A 160 -16.01 -13.59 2.01
C GLY A 160 -14.86 -14.46 2.56
N PRO A 161 -15.17 -15.52 3.31
CA PRO A 161 -14.13 -16.45 3.77
C PRO A 161 -13.46 -17.15 2.58
N SER A 162 -12.12 -17.14 2.54
CA SER A 162 -11.34 -17.82 1.51
C SER A 162 -10.16 -18.57 2.14
N GLN A 163 -9.94 -19.81 1.71
CA GLN A 163 -8.78 -20.62 2.09
C GLN A 163 -7.61 -20.47 1.11
N THR A 164 -7.83 -19.76 0.00
CA THR A 164 -6.85 -19.51 -1.06
C THR A 164 -6.52 -18.03 -1.18
N PHE A 165 -6.64 -17.30 -0.06
CA PHE A 165 -6.29 -15.89 0.06
C PHE A 165 -6.99 -14.97 -0.96
N GLY A 166 -8.22 -15.30 -1.35
CA GLY A 166 -9.04 -14.54 -2.30
C GLY A 166 -8.97 -15.01 -3.74
N TRP A 167 -8.14 -16.01 -4.06
CA TRP A 167 -8.06 -16.59 -5.41
C TRP A 167 -9.39 -17.15 -5.90
N ASP A 168 -10.06 -17.94 -5.07
CA ASP A 168 -11.36 -18.55 -5.37
C ASP A 168 -12.44 -17.49 -5.68
N ILE A 169 -12.42 -16.39 -4.92
CA ILE A 169 -13.35 -15.27 -5.07
C ILE A 169 -13.02 -14.45 -6.31
N HIS A 170 -11.73 -14.25 -6.63
CA HIS A 170 -11.29 -13.64 -7.89
C HIS A 170 -11.78 -14.45 -9.10
N LEU A 171 -11.62 -15.78 -9.07
CA LEU A 171 -12.13 -16.64 -10.14
C LEU A 171 -13.66 -16.55 -10.28
N ALA A 172 -14.40 -16.51 -9.17
CA ALA A 172 -15.85 -16.34 -9.20
C ALA A 172 -16.26 -14.99 -9.82
N ALA A 173 -15.59 -13.90 -9.44
CA ALA A 173 -15.82 -12.58 -10.03
C ALA A 173 -15.50 -12.56 -11.54
N LEU A 174 -14.40 -13.21 -11.94
CA LEU A 174 -13.99 -13.29 -13.34
C LEU A 174 -15.00 -14.09 -14.18
N GLN A 175 -15.43 -15.25 -13.68
CA GLN A 175 -16.45 -16.08 -14.33
C GLN A 175 -17.77 -15.32 -14.49
N PHE A 176 -18.20 -14.57 -13.47
CA PHE A 176 -19.37 -13.72 -13.57
C PHE A 176 -19.22 -12.68 -14.68
N CYS A 177 -18.14 -11.90 -14.67
CA CYS A 177 -17.93 -10.85 -15.68
C CYS A 177 -17.85 -11.42 -17.10
N GLN A 178 -17.14 -12.54 -17.27
CA GLN A 178 -17.06 -13.24 -18.55
C GLN A 178 -18.42 -13.72 -19.04
N SER A 179 -19.28 -14.25 -18.15
CA SER A 179 -20.63 -14.69 -18.53
C SER A 179 -21.53 -13.55 -18.98
N VAL A 180 -21.39 -12.38 -18.35
CA VAL A 180 -22.23 -11.20 -18.62
C VAL A 180 -21.76 -10.42 -19.85
N LEU A 181 -20.45 -10.41 -20.13
CA LEU A 181 -19.86 -9.69 -21.27
C LEU A 181 -19.88 -10.50 -22.58
N MET A 182 -20.11 -11.81 -22.53
CA MET A 182 -20.26 -12.67 -23.70
C MET A 182 -21.70 -12.78 -24.23
N GLU A 183 -22.69 -12.24 -23.49
CA GLU A 183 -24.08 -12.07 -23.94
C GLU A 183 -24.29 -10.74 -24.70
#